data_AF-A0A4U8UC82-F1
#
_entry.id   AF-A0A4U8UC82-F1
#
_cell.length_a   1.000
_cell.length_b   1.000
_cell.length_c   1.000
_cell.angle_alpha   90.00
_cell.angle_beta   90.00
_cell.angle_gamma   90.00
#
_symmetry.space_group_name_H-M   'P 1'
#
loop_
_entity.id
_entity.type
_entity.pdbx_description
1 polymer ?
#
loop_
_entity_poly.entity_id
_entity_poly.type
_entity_poly.pdbx_seq_one_letter_code
_entity_poly.pdbx_strand_id
1 'polypeptide(L)' 'MEKIIKLGNKEVKMRKPLVRDVRAICDIANDFEREIAMIANLTGISIDEIDNLELGDLAILQGALKELITKK' A
#
# COMPACT_ATOMS: atom_id res chain seq x y z
N MET A 1 -2.83 -6.78 -13.74
CA MET A 1 -1.71 -5.83 -13.90
C MET A 1 -1.26 -5.44 -12.52
N GLU A 2 -0.03 -5.76 -12.18
CA GLU A 2 0.63 -5.46 -10.90
C GLU A 2 1.69 -4.40 -11.17
N LYS A 3 1.93 -3.51 -10.21
CA LYS A 3 2.98 -2.49 -10.29
C LYS A 3 4.17 -2.97 -9.47
N ILE A 4 5.36 -2.97 -10.06
CA ILE A 4 6.61 -3.27 -9.37
C ILE A 4 7.15 -1.95 -8.81
N ILE A 5 7.43 -1.91 -7.51
CA ILE A 5 7.93 -0.78 -6.76
C ILE A 5 9.29 -1.16 -6.20
N LYS A 6 10.29 -0.29 -6.36
CA LYS A 6 11.63 -0.48 -5.77
C LYS A 6 11.69 0.32 -4.46
N LEU A 7 11.93 -0.38 -3.35
CA LEU A 7 12.13 0.19 -2.02
C LEU A 7 13.58 -0.12 -1.61
N GLY A 8 14.46 0.86 -1.74
CA GLY A 8 15.90 0.65 -1.62
C GLY A 8 16.41 -0.53 -2.46
N ASN A 9 16.85 -1.60 -1.80
CA ASN A 9 17.35 -2.84 -2.42
C ASN A 9 16.28 -3.94 -2.62
N LYS A 10 15.03 -3.71 -2.22
CA LYS A 10 13.92 -4.68 -2.30
C LYS A 10 12.97 -4.29 -3.43
N GLU A 11 12.49 -5.28 -4.18
CA GLU A 11 11.39 -5.10 -5.13
C GLU A 11 10.08 -5.61 -4.50
N VAL A 12 9.04 -4.80 -4.57
CA VAL A 12 7.72 -5.06 -4.01
C VAL A 12 6.70 -5.03 -5.15
N LYS A 13 5.85 -6.05 -5.22
CA LYS A 13 4.75 -6.10 -6.19
C LYS A 13 3.48 -5.61 -5.53
N MET A 14 2.90 -4.54 -6.05
CA MET A 14 1.60 -4.02 -5.61
C MET A 14 0.53 -4.39 -6.62
N ARG A 15 -0.46 -5.19 -6.20
CA ARG A 15 -1.61 -5.52 -7.06
C ARG A 15 -2.58 -4.34 -7.15
N LYS A 16 -3.45 -4.35 -8.16
CA LYS A 16 -4.53 -3.37 -8.26
C LYS A 16 -5.51 -3.48 -7.08
N PRO A 17 -5.94 -2.35 -6.50
CA PRO A 17 -6.96 -2.34 -5.47
C PRO A 17 -8.31 -2.80 -6.03
N LEU A 18 -9.01 -3.62 -5.26
CA LEU A 18 -10.37 -4.07 -5.51
C LEU A 18 -11.31 -3.52 -4.44
N VAL A 19 -12.60 -3.41 -4.75
CA VAL A 19 -13.61 -2.93 -3.80
C VAL A 19 -13.65 -3.78 -2.52
N ARG A 20 -13.37 -5.09 -2.62
CA ARG A 20 -13.28 -5.98 -1.46
C ARG A 20 -12.20 -5.58 -0.47
N ASP A 21 -11.11 -4.98 -0.95
CA ASP A 21 -9.97 -4.60 -0.11
C ASP A 21 -10.34 -3.35 0.72
N VAL A 22 -11.02 -2.40 0.09
CA VAL A 22 -11.57 -1.21 0.77
C VAL A 22 -12.62 -1.62 1.80
N ARG A 23 -13.49 -2.59 1.45
CA ARG A 23 -14.47 -3.12 2.39
C ARG A 23 -13.82 -3.83 3.58
N ALA A 24 -12.72 -4.56 3.38
CA ALA A 24 -12.05 -5.27 4.46
C ALA A 24 -11.46 -4.35 5.53
N ILE A 25 -11.20 -3.08 5.18
CA ILE A 25 -10.58 -2.09 6.06
C ILE A 25 -11.52 -0.92 6.41
N CYS A 26 -12.82 -1.03 6.09
CA CYS A 26 -13.74 0.11 6.24
C CYS A 26 -13.97 0.53 7.69
N ASP A 27 -13.79 -0.40 8.63
CA ASP A 27 -14.01 -0.16 10.06
C ASP A 27 -12.82 0.53 10.74
N ILE A 28 -11.70 0.72 10.03
CA ILE A 28 -10.53 1.45 10.55
C ILE A 28 -10.82 2.95 10.52
N ALA A 29 -11.01 3.54 11.70
CA ALA A 29 -11.36 4.95 11.84
C ALA A 29 -10.22 5.89 11.42
N ASN A 30 -8.97 5.54 11.76
CA ASN A 30 -7.81 6.35 11.44
C ASN A 30 -7.44 6.21 9.95
N ASP A 31 -7.35 7.33 9.23
CA ASP A 31 -7.08 7.32 7.79
C ASP A 31 -5.65 6.84 7.46
N PHE A 32 -4.67 7.17 8.31
CA PHE A 32 -3.31 6.68 8.14
C PHE A 32 -3.23 5.17 8.34
N GLU A 33 -3.80 4.65 9.44
CA GLU A 33 -3.84 3.20 9.69
C GLU A 33 -4.58 2.44 8.58
N ARG A 34 -5.65 3.03 8.06
CA ARG A 34 -6.41 2.46 6.93
C ARG A 34 -5.55 2.40 5.67
N GLU A 35 -4.78 3.44 5.39
CA GLU A 35 -3.86 3.46 4.25
C GLU A 35 -2.76 2.40 4.38
N ILE A 36 -2.15 2.28 5.57
CA ILE A 36 -1.15 1.24 5.87
C ILE A 36 -1.73 -0.15 5.68
N ALA A 37 -2.94 -0.40 6.21
CA ALA A 37 -3.64 -1.67 6.02
C ALA A 37 -3.95 -1.95 4.53
N MET A 38 -4.30 -0.93 3.76
CA MET A 38 -4.49 -1.06 2.31
C MET A 38 -3.19 -1.45 1.61
N ILE A 39 -2.08 -0.76 1.91
CA ILE A 39 -0.76 -1.05 1.33
C ILE A 39 -0.34 -2.47 1.66
N ALA A 40 -0.50 -2.91 2.91
CA ALA A 40 -0.23 -4.27 3.34
C ALA A 40 -1.03 -5.30 2.52
N ASN A 41 -2.36 -5.10 2.40
CA ASN A 41 -3.24 -5.99 1.64
C ASN A 41 -2.91 -6.08 0.14
N LEU A 42 -2.31 -5.04 -0.44
CA LEU A 42 -2.00 -4.98 -1.87
C LEU A 42 -0.58 -5.43 -2.21
N THR A 43 0.34 -5.35 -1.26
CA THR A 43 1.75 -5.71 -1.44
C THR A 43 2.13 -7.05 -0.82
N GLY A 44 1.33 -7.54 0.13
CA GLY A 44 1.64 -8.72 0.93
C GLY A 44 2.71 -8.48 2.00
N ILE A 45 3.13 -7.22 2.19
CA ILE A 45 4.03 -6.81 3.27
C ILE A 45 3.23 -6.74 4.57
N SER A 46 3.79 -7.22 5.67
CA SER A 46 3.17 -7.10 6.99
C SER A 46 3.14 -5.65 7.48
N ILE A 47 2.20 -5.30 8.36
CA ILE A 47 2.15 -3.95 8.97
C ILE A 47 3.46 -3.67 9.73
N ASP A 48 3.98 -4.65 10.47
CA ASP A 48 5.25 -4.52 11.19
C ASP A 48 6.42 -4.21 10.25
N GLU A 49 6.47 -4.84 9.07
CA GLU A 49 7.48 -4.51 8.06
C GLU A 49 7.33 -3.07 7.54
N ILE A 50 6.09 -2.59 7.37
CA ILE A 50 5.82 -1.20 6.92
C ILE A 50 6.23 -0.19 7.99
N ASP A 51 5.97 -0.48 9.27
CA ASP A 51 6.34 0.39 10.39
C ASP A 51 7.87 0.54 10.55
N ASN A 52 8.63 -0.44 10.06
CA ASN A 52 10.09 -0.41 10.02
C ASN A 52 10.67 0.17 8.72
N LEU A 53 9.83 0.60 7.76
CA LEU A 53 10.31 1.28 6.56
C LEU A 53 10.74 2.72 6.87
N GLU A 54 11.69 3.21 6.10
CA GLU A 54 11.97 4.64 6.07
C GLU A 54 10.78 5.40 5.50
N LEU A 55 10.53 6.63 6.00
CA LEU A 55 9.43 7.47 5.51
C LEU A 55 9.49 7.72 3.99
N GLY A 56 10.68 7.69 3.39
CA GLY A 56 10.85 7.79 1.94
C GLY A 56 10.26 6.58 1.19
N ASP A 57 10.49 5.36 1.69
CA ASP A 57 9.93 4.14 1.12
C ASP A 57 8.40 4.10 1.28
N LEU A 58 7.89 4.54 2.44
CA LEU A 58 6.46 4.68 2.67
C LEU A 58 5.82 5.65 1.66
N ALA A 59 6.45 6.81 1.44
CA ALA A 59 5.96 7.80 0.48
C ALA A 59 5.90 7.25 -0.96
N ILE A 60 6.85 6.40 -1.35
CA ILE A 60 6.84 5.73 -2.66
C ILE A 60 5.64 4.78 -2.77
N LEU A 61 5.35 3.99 -1.72
CA LEU A 61 4.19 3.08 -1.66
C LEU A 61 2.86 3.84 -1.75
N GLN A 62 2.72 4.92 -1.00
CA GLN A 62 1.53 5.79 -1.03
C GLN A 62 1.33 6.41 -2.43
N GLY A 63 2.41 6.90 -3.05
CA GLY A 63 2.36 7.42 -4.42
C GLY A 63 1.89 6.37 -5.43
N ALA A 64 2.43 5.14 -5.33
CA ALA A 64 2.01 4.04 -6.18
C ALA A 64 0.55 3.65 -5.97
N LEU A 65 0.06 3.62 -4.73
CA LEU A 65 -1.35 3.39 -4.42
C LEU A 65 -2.25 4.43 -5.08
N LYS A 66 -1.91 5.72 -4.93
CA LYS A 66 -2.66 6.83 -5.50
C LYS A 66 -2.75 6.73 -7.03
N GLU A 67 -1.67 6.39 -7.71
CA GLU A 67 -1.68 6.16 -9.16
C GLU A 67 -2.58 4.99 -9.58
N LEU A 68 -2.69 3.93 -8.77
CA LEU A 68 -3.55 2.79 -9.08
C LEU A 68 -5.05 3.10 -8.91
N ILE A 69 -5.40 4.00 -7.99
CA ILE A 69 -6.79 4.42 -7.73
C ILE A 69 -7.22 5.51 -8.72
N THR A 70 -6.31 6.44 -9.03
CA THR A 70 -6.61 7.57 -9.91
C THR A 70 -6.39 7.13 -11.36
N LYS A 71 -7.42 6.53 -11.99
CA LYS A 71 -7.39 6.29 -13.44
C LYS A 71 -7.27 7.64 -14.17
N LYS A 72 -6.09 7.95 -14.68
CA LYS A 72 -5.92 8.95 -15.73
C LYS A 72 -6.33 8.36 -17.08
#